data_AF-A0A950GX68-F1
#
_entry.id   AF-A0A950GX68-F1
#
_cell.length_a   1.000
_cell.length_b   1.000
_cell.length_c   1.000
_cell.angle_alpha   90.00
_cell.angle_beta   90.00
_cell.angle_gamma   90.00
#
_symmetry.space_group_name_H-M   'P 1'
#
loop_
_entity.id
_entity.type
_entity.pdbx_description
1 polymer ?
#
loop_
_entity_poly.entity_id
_entity_poly.type
_entity_poly.pdbx_seq_one_letter_code
_entity_poly.pdbx_strand_id
1 'polypeptide(L)' 'MPSRAEILDHYATVSGRDVGEIDYYVILARFKLAIVLEAGYARVVKGEADNPSMAAYEWVVLDQMRKAAELASTTSLGQ' A
#
# COMPACT_ATOMS: atom_id res chain seq x y z
N MET A 1 9.77 12.95 -13.65
CA MET A 1 9.19 12.89 -12.29
C MET A 1 10.33 12.66 -11.31
N PRO A 2 10.36 13.32 -10.14
CA PRO A 2 11.36 13.04 -9.12
C PRO A 2 11.30 11.57 -8.68
N SER A 3 12.45 11.02 -8.32
CA SER A 3 12.60 9.71 -7.72
C SER A 3 11.99 9.66 -6.32
N ARG A 4 11.76 8.45 -5.81
CA ARG A 4 11.28 8.25 -4.42
C ARG A 4 12.24 8.87 -3.40
N ALA A 5 13.54 8.74 -3.63
CA ALA A 5 14.56 9.30 -2.75
C ALA A 5 14.49 10.83 -2.72
N GLU A 6 14.38 11.49 -3.87
CA GLU A 6 14.25 12.96 -3.95
C GLU A 6 12.98 13.47 -3.27
N ILE A 7 11.87 12.74 -3.39
CA ILE A 7 10.62 13.09 -2.70
C ILE A 7 10.78 12.97 -1.18
N LEU A 8 11.41 11.91 -0.70
CA LEU A 8 11.63 11.69 0.74
C LEU A 8 12.58 12.73 1.33
N ASP A 9 13.68 13.03 0.63
CA ASP A 9 14.65 14.05 1.03
C ASP A 9 14.01 15.43 1.14
N HIS A 10 13.22 15.81 0.12
CA HIS A 10 12.47 17.06 0.15
C HIS A 10 11.46 17.10 1.31
N TYR A 11 10.71 16.01 1.52
CA TYR A 11 9.74 15.93 2.62
C TYR A 11 10.42 16.05 3.98
N ALA A 12 11.54 15.34 4.21
CA ALA A 12 12.31 15.40 5.44
C ALA A 12 12.84 16.82 5.69
N THR A 13 13.39 17.47 4.65
CA THR A 13 13.92 18.84 4.72
C THR A 13 12.84 19.86 5.09
N VAL A 14 11.67 19.80 4.44
CA VAL A 14 10.60 20.80 4.67
C VAL A 14 9.85 20.54 5.98
N SER A 15 9.60 19.26 6.32
CA SER A 15 8.78 18.91 7.48
C SER A 15 9.57 18.74 8.78
N GLY A 16 10.89 18.57 8.70
CA GLY A 16 11.75 18.23 9.84
C GLY A 16 11.49 16.83 10.41
N ARG A 17 10.75 15.97 9.69
CA ARG A 17 10.41 14.61 10.13
C ARG A 17 11.44 13.61 9.66
N ASP A 18 11.73 12.66 10.53
CA ASP A 18 12.51 11.48 10.17
C ASP A 18 11.72 10.57 9.21
N VAL A 19 12.44 10.05 8.21
CA VAL A 19 11.93 9.17 7.16
C VAL A 19 12.77 7.88 7.05
N GLY A 20 13.69 7.61 7.99
CA GLY A 20 14.56 6.43 7.95
C GLY A 20 13.77 5.11 7.87
N GLU A 21 12.65 5.02 8.58
CA GLU A 21 11.80 3.82 8.62
C GLU A 21 10.63 3.89 7.61
N ILE A 22 10.84 4.51 6.44
CA ILE A 22 9.75 4.71 5.47
C ILE A 22 9.09 3.41 4.99
N ASP A 23 9.85 2.31 4.95
CA ASP A 23 9.35 1.00 4.52
C ASP A 23 8.19 0.53 5.40
N TYR A 24 8.17 0.86 6.70
CA TYR A 24 7.04 0.54 7.58
C TYR A 24 5.74 1.15 7.03
N TYR A 25 5.79 2.42 6.65
CA TYR A 25 4.63 3.13 6.13
C TYR A 25 4.23 2.63 4.74
N VAL A 26 5.19 2.22 3.90
CA VAL A 26 4.90 1.63 2.60
C VAL A 26 4.21 0.26 2.77
N ILE A 27 4.72 -0.60 3.65
CA ILE A 27 4.11 -1.90 3.97
C ILE A 27 2.69 -1.68 4.51
N LEU A 28 2.54 -0.81 5.50
CA LEU A 28 1.24 -0.51 6.11
C LEU A 28 0.25 0.06 5.09
N ALA A 29 0.69 0.97 4.21
CA ALA A 29 -0.15 1.55 3.18
C ALA A 29 -0.68 0.48 2.20
N ARG A 30 0.17 -0.46 1.78
CA ARG A 30 -0.23 -1.57 0.89
C ARG A 30 -1.21 -2.51 1.57
N PHE A 31 -0.89 -2.95 2.78
CA PHE A 31 -1.75 -3.83 3.58
C PHE A 31 -3.12 -3.19 3.83
N LYS A 32 -3.14 -1.94 4.29
CA LYS A 32 -4.38 -1.21 4.57
C LYS A 32 -5.20 -0.97 3.31
N LEU A 33 -4.57 -0.63 2.19
CA LEU A 33 -5.25 -0.46 0.92
C LEU A 33 -5.92 -1.77 0.48
N ALA A 34 -5.22 -2.90 0.59
CA ALA A 34 -5.79 -4.21 0.26
C ALA A 34 -7.06 -4.52 1.06
N ILE A 35 -7.05 -4.30 2.38
CA ILE A 35 -8.24 -4.48 3.24
C ILE A 35 -9.42 -3.60 2.78
N VAL A 36 -9.15 -2.33 2.48
CA VAL A 36 -10.19 -1.39 2.04
C VAL A 36 -10.82 -1.84 0.72
N LEU A 37 -9.99 -2.30 -0.24
CA LEU A 37 -10.46 -2.77 -1.54
C LEU A 37 -11.19 -4.12 -1.45
N GLU A 38 -10.74 -5.02 -0.58
CA GLU A 38 -11.36 -6.33 -0.35
C GLU A 38 -12.82 -6.18 0.12
N ALA A 39 -13.11 -5.21 0.99
CA ALA A 39 -14.48 -4.93 1.41
C ALA A 39 -15.39 -4.50 0.24
N GLY A 40 -14.84 -3.81 -0.76
CA GLY A 40 -15.57 -3.47 -1.99
C GLY A 40 -15.81 -4.72 -2.87
N TYR A 41 -14.76 -5.50 -3.09
CA TYR A 41 -14.84 -6.74 -3.88
C TYR A 41 -15.82 -7.75 -3.26
N ALA A 42 -15.81 -7.91 -1.94
CA ALA A 42 -16.70 -8.82 -1.22
C ALA A 42 -18.19 -8.50 -1.45
N ARG A 43 -18.56 -7.21 -1.58
CA ARG A 43 -19.94 -6.82 -1.93
C ARG A 43 -20.29 -7.19 -3.35
N VAL A 44 -19.37 -7.07 -4.29
CA VAL A 44 -19.56 -7.53 -5.69
C VAL A 44 -19.79 -9.03 -5.74
N VAL A 45 -18.96 -9.82 -5.04
CA VAL A 45 -19.10 -11.30 -4.97
C VAL A 45 -20.45 -11.71 -4.39
N LYS A 46 -20.99 -10.94 -3.44
CA LYS A 46 -22.32 -11.17 -2.83
C LYS A 46 -23.49 -10.67 -3.69
N GLY A 47 -23.24 -9.99 -4.80
CA GLY A 47 -24.28 -9.34 -5.59
C GLY A 47 -24.89 -8.09 -4.94
N GLU A 48 -24.22 -7.53 -3.93
CA GLU A 48 -24.64 -6.32 -3.20
C GLU A 48 -24.10 -5.03 -3.86
N ALA A 49 -23.25 -5.15 -4.89
CA ALA A 49 -22.70 -4.04 -5.66
C ALA A 49 -22.41 -4.46 -7.12
N ASP A 50 -22.59 -3.54 -8.07
CA ASP A 50 -22.45 -3.78 -9.53
C ASP A 50 -21.44 -2.84 -10.22
N ASN A 51 -20.58 -2.17 -9.45
CA ASN A 51 -19.57 -1.26 -9.98
C ASN A 51 -18.41 -2.04 -10.66
N PRO A 52 -18.17 -1.86 -11.98
CA PRO A 52 -17.10 -2.57 -12.70
C PRO A 52 -15.69 -2.33 -12.13
N SER A 53 -15.45 -1.16 -11.53
CA SER A 53 -14.17 -0.85 -10.89
C SER A 53 -13.91 -1.71 -9.65
N MET A 54 -14.97 -2.13 -8.94
CA MET A 54 -14.85 -2.98 -7.75
C MET A 54 -14.60 -4.44 -8.11
N ALA A 55 -15.09 -4.91 -9.26
CA ALA A 55 -14.79 -6.26 -9.75
C ALA A 55 -13.29 -6.44 -10.04
N ALA A 56 -12.63 -5.39 -10.54
CA ALA A 56 -11.19 -5.41 -10.81
C ALA A 56 -10.32 -5.56 -9.55
N TYR A 57 -10.88 -5.37 -8.35
CA TYR A 57 -10.12 -5.47 -7.09
C TYR A 57 -9.68 -6.89 -6.73
N GLU A 58 -10.28 -7.92 -7.31
CA GLU A 58 -9.89 -9.33 -7.13
C GLU A 58 -8.36 -9.52 -7.15
N TRP A 59 -7.73 -9.05 -8.22
CA TRP A 59 -6.29 -9.19 -8.43
C TRP A 59 -5.48 -8.13 -7.68
N VAL A 60 -6.05 -6.93 -7.50
CA VAL A 60 -5.37 -5.80 -6.85
C VAL A 60 -5.15 -6.08 -5.36
N VAL A 61 -6.14 -6.68 -4.67
CA VAL A 61 -6.04 -7.05 -3.26
C VAL A 61 -4.85 -7.99 -3.04
N LEU A 62 -4.80 -9.08 -3.82
CA LEU A 62 -3.75 -10.08 -3.70
C LEU A 62 -2.37 -9.50 -4.06
N ASP A 63 -2.28 -8.67 -5.10
CA ASP A 63 -1.04 -8.03 -5.50
C ASP A 63 -0.50 -7.06 -4.43
N GLN A 64 -1.37 -6.25 -3.80
CA GLN A 64 -0.96 -5.37 -2.72
C GLN A 64 -0.49 -6.14 -1.49
N MET A 65 -1.20 -7.22 -1.10
CA MET A 65 -0.79 -8.08 0.00
C MET A 65 0.56 -8.74 -0.25
N ARG A 66 0.78 -9.29 -1.45
CA ARG A 66 2.07 -9.88 -1.84
C ARG A 66 3.20 -8.85 -1.77
N LYS A 67 3.01 -7.66 -2.35
CA LYS A 67 4.03 -6.60 -2.34
C LYS A 67 4.33 -6.08 -0.92
N ALA A 68 3.33 -6.07 -0.04
CA ALA A 68 3.54 -5.75 1.38
C ALA A 68 4.40 -6.83 2.06
N ALA A 69 4.07 -8.11 1.85
CA ALA A 69 4.80 -9.23 2.43
C ALA A 69 6.25 -9.32 1.91
N GLU A 70 6.47 -9.14 0.61
CA GLU A 70 7.81 -9.10 0.01
C GLU A 70 8.67 -8.03 0.66
N LEU A 71 8.20 -6.77 0.70
CA LEU A 71 8.96 -5.68 1.32
C LEU A 71 9.21 -5.93 2.80
N ALA A 72 8.20 -6.41 3.54
CA ALA A 72 8.34 -6.75 4.95
C ALA A 72 9.41 -7.84 5.20
N SER A 73 9.59 -8.78 4.26
CA SER A 73 10.60 -9.84 4.38
C SER A 73 12.02 -9.43 4.01
N THR A 74 12.19 -8.32 3.28
CA THR A 74 13.49 -7.90 2.75
C THR A 74 14.01 -6.58 3.34
N THR A 75 13.17 -5.84 4.04
CA THR A 75 13.52 -4.54 4.61
C THR A 75 14.40 -4.68 5.86
N SER A 76 15.16 -3.63 6.17
CA SER A 76 16.03 -3.53 7.35
C SER A 76 15.32 -2.94 8.58
N LEU A 77 14.00 -2.74 8.54
CA LEU A 77 13.24 -2.19 9.67
C LEU A 77 13.55 -2.92 10.98
N GLY A 78 13.88 -2.17 12.02
CA GLY A 78 14.16 -2.72 13.36
C GLY A 78 15.48 -3.50 13.52
N GLN A 79 16.38 -3.44 12.53
CA GLN A 79 17.76 -3.94 12.66
C GLN A 79 18.70 -2.93 13.34
#